data_AF-A0A542C4Y7-F1
#
_entry.id   AF-A0A542C4Y7-F1
#
_cell.length_a   1.000
_cell.length_b   1.000
_cell.length_c   1.000
_cell.angle_alpha   90.00
_cell.angle_beta   90.00
_cell.angle_gamma   90.00
#
_symmetry.space_group_name_H-M   'P 1'
#
loop_
_entity.id
_entity.type
_entity.pdbx_description
1 polymer ?
#
loop_
_entity_poly.entity_id
_entity_poly.type
_entity_poly.pdbx_seq_one_letter_code
_entity_poly.pdbx_strand_id
1 'polypeptide(L)'
;MKKLKSAALLLPLLALSACTHHLSSAEQHAKHYIYQTRDDFDPQFRTDVNGSIKNAVPMFEQFYQWGKKDRVAGVARSEAQKKADYLASAEFQQNMEHKTIFINRAYSSADNPKRRQVLSQEAVGAYWDGYEGR
;
A
#
# COMPACT_ATOMS: atom_id res chain seq x y z
N MET A 1 -40.28 -48.39 -3.58
CA MET A 1 -40.10 -47.09 -2.90
C MET A 1 -38.63 -46.94 -2.47
N LYS A 2 -38.14 -45.70 -2.42
CA LYS A 2 -36.79 -45.23 -2.03
C LYS A 2 -35.83 -44.95 -3.20
N LYS A 3 -35.91 -43.72 -3.71
CA LYS A 3 -34.74 -42.99 -4.20
C LYS A 3 -34.69 -41.61 -3.55
N LEU A 4 -33.47 -41.11 -3.41
CA LEU A 4 -33.04 -39.78 -2.95
C LEU A 4 -33.17 -39.46 -1.45
N LYS A 5 -32.08 -39.67 -0.72
CA LYS A 5 -31.77 -38.95 0.54
C LYS A 5 -30.26 -38.70 0.71
N SER A 6 -29.61 -38.10 -0.28
CA SER A 6 -28.17 -37.76 -0.13
C SER A 6 -27.74 -36.42 -0.75
N ALA A 7 -28.65 -35.64 -1.35
CA ALA A 7 -28.29 -34.39 -2.02
C ALA A 7 -28.43 -33.12 -1.14
N ALA A 8 -28.87 -33.23 0.11
CA ALA A 8 -29.27 -32.07 0.90
C ALA A 8 -28.17 -31.45 1.79
N LEU A 9 -26.94 -31.98 1.81
CA LEU A 9 -25.90 -31.54 2.76
C LEU A 9 -24.72 -30.76 2.14
N LEU A 10 -24.76 -30.43 0.84
CA LEU A 10 -23.63 -29.77 0.16
C LEU A 10 -23.86 -28.29 -0.17
N LEU A 11 -25.07 -27.76 0.03
CA LEU A 11 -25.40 -26.35 -0.26
C LEU A 11 -24.85 -25.29 0.73
N PRO A 12 -24.60 -25.53 2.03
CA PRO A 12 -24.15 -24.45 2.92
C PRO A 12 -22.65 -24.14 2.84
N LEU A 13 -21.83 -25.00 2.21
CA LEU A 13 -20.38 -24.81 2.07
C LEU A 13 -19.98 -23.82 0.95
N LEU A 14 -20.88 -23.54 0.01
CA LEU A 14 -20.64 -22.58 -1.09
C LEU A 14 -20.94 -21.12 -0.69
N ALA A 15 -21.55 -20.89 0.48
CA ALA A 15 -21.91 -19.55 0.94
C ALA A 15 -20.77 -18.80 1.67
N LEU A 16 -19.61 -19.44 1.90
CA LEU A 16 -18.47 -18.85 2.60
C LEU A 16 -17.43 -18.18 1.68
N SER A 17 -17.59 -18.20 0.36
CA SER A 17 -16.66 -17.57 -0.60
C SER A 17 -16.99 -16.11 -0.94
N ALA A 18 -18.09 -15.56 -0.42
CA ALA A 18 -18.48 -14.18 -0.65
C ALA A 18 -18.06 -13.31 0.55
N CYS A 19 -16.89 -12.66 0.44
CA CYS A 19 -16.45 -11.42 1.12
C CYS A 19 -14.92 -11.38 1.38
N THR A 20 -14.09 -11.94 0.49
CA THR A 20 -12.70 -11.45 0.45
C THR A 20 -12.73 -10.06 -0.17
N HIS A 21 -12.75 -9.01 0.65
CA HIS A 21 -12.48 -7.65 0.17
C HIS A 21 -11.07 -7.66 -0.41
N HIS A 22 -10.95 -7.78 -1.73
CA HIS A 22 -9.67 -7.68 -2.40
C HIS A 22 -9.28 -6.20 -2.38
N LEU A 23 -8.29 -5.87 -1.55
CA LEU A 23 -7.72 -4.53 -1.55
C LEU A 23 -7.04 -4.29 -2.90
N SER A 24 -7.12 -3.07 -3.41
CA SER A 24 -6.24 -2.66 -4.51
C SER A 24 -4.77 -2.71 -4.06
N SER A 25 -3.83 -2.80 -5.00
CA SER A 25 -2.39 -2.71 -4.68
C SER A 25 -2.09 -1.44 -3.87
N ALA A 26 -2.64 -0.29 -4.27
CA ALA A 26 -2.49 0.96 -3.54
C ALA A 26 -3.04 0.89 -2.10
N GLU A 27 -4.19 0.25 -1.88
CA GLU A 27 -4.75 0.03 -0.53
C GLU A 27 -3.89 -0.92 0.31
N GLN A 28 -3.33 -1.96 -0.30
CA GLN A 28 -2.45 -2.91 0.38
C GLN A 28 -1.15 -2.24 0.83
N HIS A 29 -0.49 -1.48 -0.06
CA HIS A 29 0.72 -0.72 0.27
C HIS A 29 0.46 0.40 1.28
N ALA A 30 -0.67 1.11 1.16
CA ALA A 30 -1.09 2.11 2.16
C ALA A 30 -1.29 1.47 3.55
N LYS A 31 -1.96 0.31 3.59
CA LYS A 31 -2.14 -0.46 4.83
C LYS A 31 -0.80 -0.86 5.42
N HIS A 32 0.09 -1.49 4.65
CA HIS A 32 1.41 -1.89 5.13
C HIS A 32 2.22 -0.71 5.65
N TYR A 33 2.24 0.39 4.91
CA TYR A 33 2.92 1.62 5.32
C TYR A 33 2.42 2.12 6.68
N ILE A 34 1.11 2.35 6.84
CA ILE A 34 0.55 2.87 8.10
C ILE A 34 0.74 1.91 9.26
N TYR A 35 0.59 0.60 9.05
CA TYR A 35 0.81 -0.38 10.12
C TYR A 35 2.28 -0.40 10.59
N GLN A 36 3.24 -0.30 9.68
CA GLN A 36 4.66 -0.32 10.03
C GLN A 36 5.16 1.02 10.59
N THR A 37 4.50 2.13 10.26
CA THR A 37 4.96 3.48 10.63
C THR A 37 4.18 4.15 11.75
N ARG A 38 3.10 3.53 12.22
CA ARG A 38 2.38 3.99 13.41
C ARG A 38 3.33 4.12 14.59
N ASP A 39 3.06 5.14 15.41
CA ASP A 39 3.81 5.41 16.63
C ASP A 39 2.80 5.79 17.72
N ASP A 40 2.38 4.80 18.49
CA ASP A 40 1.36 4.94 19.54
C ASP A 40 2.04 4.98 20.93
N PHE A 41 3.06 5.82 21.09
CA PHE A 41 3.81 5.94 22.35
C PHE A 41 3.01 6.64 23.47
N ASP A 42 2.11 7.56 23.12
CA ASP A 42 1.30 8.29 24.11
C ASP A 42 0.05 7.47 24.51
N PRO A 43 -0.15 7.12 25.79
CA PRO A 43 -1.32 6.35 26.22
C PRO A 43 -2.67 7.08 26.04
N GLN A 44 -2.66 8.40 25.87
CA GLN A 44 -3.86 9.22 25.70
C GLN A 44 -4.29 9.37 24.23
N PHE A 45 -3.37 9.13 23.29
CA PHE A 45 -3.64 9.29 21.85
C PHE A 45 -3.39 7.99 21.11
N ARG A 46 -4.22 7.72 20.09
CA ARG A 46 -4.03 6.59 19.20
C ARG A 46 -4.07 7.06 17.77
N THR A 47 -3.23 6.46 16.93
CA THR A 47 -3.29 6.67 15.50
C THR A 47 -4.66 6.23 14.96
N ASP A 48 -5.37 7.12 14.24
CA ASP A 48 -6.52 6.71 13.43
C ASP A 48 -6.00 5.92 12.21
N VAL A 49 -5.83 4.61 12.39
CA VAL A 49 -5.28 3.71 11.37
C VAL A 49 -6.14 3.73 10.11
N ASN A 50 -7.46 3.69 10.23
CA ASN A 50 -8.34 3.56 9.07
C ASN A 50 -8.41 4.88 8.28
N GLY A 51 -8.53 6.02 8.96
CA GLY A 51 -8.44 7.32 8.32
C GLY A 51 -7.08 7.54 7.67
N SER A 52 -6.00 7.17 8.37
CA SER A 52 -4.64 7.29 7.85
C SER A 52 -4.40 6.42 6.61
N ILE A 53 -4.93 5.20 6.58
CA ILE A 53 -4.88 4.33 5.38
C ILE A 53 -5.58 5.02 4.21
N LYS A 54 -6.85 5.45 4.40
CA LYS A 54 -7.62 6.13 3.35
C LYS A 54 -6.89 7.35 2.79
N ASN A 55 -6.25 8.13 3.66
CA ASN A 55 -5.48 9.31 3.28
C ASN A 55 -4.18 8.96 2.53
N ALA A 56 -3.58 7.79 2.80
CA ALA A 56 -2.35 7.35 2.15
C ALA A 56 -2.57 6.67 0.79
N VAL A 57 -3.78 6.15 0.51
CA VAL A 57 -4.09 5.45 -0.76
C VAL A 57 -3.72 6.29 -2.01
N PRO A 58 -4.08 7.59 -2.13
CA PRO A 58 -3.76 8.36 -3.32
C PRO A 58 -2.26 8.48 -3.62
N MET A 59 -1.42 8.44 -2.58
CA MET A 59 0.04 8.46 -2.75
C MET A 59 0.55 7.16 -3.38
N PHE A 60 0.10 5.99 -2.88
CA PHE A 60 0.50 4.70 -3.45
C PHE A 60 -0.11 4.44 -4.83
N GLU A 61 -1.30 5.00 -5.09
CA GLU A 61 -1.92 4.97 -6.41
C GLU A 61 -1.05 5.66 -7.47
N GLN A 62 -0.33 6.72 -7.13
CA GLN A 62 0.58 7.39 -8.07
C GLN A 62 1.73 6.47 -8.52
N PHE A 63 2.33 5.72 -7.60
CA PHE A 63 3.39 4.75 -7.94
C PHE A 63 2.85 3.59 -8.76
N TYR A 64 1.68 3.06 -8.40
CA TYR A 64 0.99 2.03 -9.18
C TYR A 64 0.70 2.49 -10.61
N GLN A 65 0.12 3.68 -10.78
CA GLN A 65 -0.17 4.22 -12.11
C GLN A 65 1.10 4.50 -12.92
N TRP A 66 2.21 4.84 -12.26
CA TRP A 66 3.48 5.01 -12.94
C TRP A 66 4.00 3.69 -13.52
N GLY A 67 4.01 2.62 -12.73
CA GLY A 67 4.37 1.28 -13.22
C GLY A 67 3.44 0.80 -14.32
N LYS A 68 2.13 1.03 -14.17
CA LYS A 68 1.13 0.68 -15.18
C LYS A 68 1.36 1.42 -16.50
N LYS A 69 1.68 2.71 -16.45
CA LYS A 69 2.02 3.51 -17.63
C LYS A 69 3.26 2.97 -18.33
N ASP A 70 4.30 2.62 -17.58
CA ASP A 70 5.53 2.05 -18.14
C ASP A 70 5.28 0.71 -18.83
N ARG A 71 4.45 -0.16 -18.24
CA ARG A 71 4.02 -1.41 -18.88
C ARG A 71 3.30 -1.13 -20.20
N VAL A 72 2.31 -0.23 -20.19
CA VAL A 72 1.52 0.12 -21.39
C VAL A 72 2.41 0.72 -22.49
N ALA A 73 3.42 1.49 -22.12
CA ALA A 73 4.40 2.07 -23.03
C ALA A 73 5.45 1.07 -23.54
N GLY A 74 5.42 -0.19 -23.09
CA GLY A 74 6.40 -1.20 -23.49
C GLY A 74 7.81 -0.93 -22.97
N VAL A 75 7.94 -0.20 -21.85
CA VAL A 75 9.24 0.08 -21.23
C VAL A 75 9.91 -1.23 -20.84
N ALA A 76 11.16 -1.43 -21.27
CA ALA A 76 11.92 -2.63 -20.95
C ALA A 76 12.12 -2.78 -19.43
N ARG A 77 12.12 -4.01 -18.93
CA ARG A 77 12.27 -4.29 -17.48
C ARG A 77 13.52 -3.68 -16.88
N SER A 78 14.63 -3.61 -17.63
CA SER A 78 15.87 -2.97 -17.20
C SER A 78 15.72 -1.47 -16.98
N GLU A 79 14.90 -0.79 -17.79
CA GLU A 79 14.61 0.64 -17.63
C GLU A 79 13.62 0.88 -16.48
N ALA A 80 12.64 -0.01 -16.33
CA ALA A 80 11.75 -0.02 -15.16
C ALA A 80 12.53 -0.24 -13.85
N GLN A 81 13.56 -1.10 -13.88
CA GLN A 81 14.44 -1.33 -12.74
C GLN A 81 15.15 -0.05 -12.31
N LYS A 82 15.66 0.77 -13.25
CA LYS A 82 16.29 2.06 -12.88
C LYS A 82 15.35 2.98 -12.11
N LYS A 83 14.06 2.99 -12.46
CA LYS A 83 13.03 3.77 -11.74
C LYS A 83 12.77 3.20 -10.35
N ALA A 84 12.68 1.87 -10.23
CA ALA A 84 12.58 1.21 -8.93
C ALA A 84 13.81 1.49 -8.05
N ASP A 85 15.01 1.47 -8.62
CA ASP A 85 16.26 1.78 -7.92
C ASP A 85 16.29 3.24 -7.46
N TYR A 86 15.77 4.16 -8.28
CA TYR A 86 15.57 5.56 -7.87
C TYR A 86 14.60 5.67 -6.69
N LEU A 87 13.44 5.00 -6.72
CA LEU A 87 12.49 4.98 -5.61
C LEU A 87 13.08 4.34 -4.34
N ALA A 88 14.07 3.44 -4.47
CA ALA A 88 14.81 2.84 -3.37
C ALA A 88 15.97 3.73 -2.84
N SER A 89 16.35 4.77 -3.59
CA SER A 89 17.56 5.56 -3.33
C SER A 89 17.44 6.49 -2.12
N ALA A 90 18.59 6.85 -1.55
CA ALA A 90 18.67 7.87 -0.51
C ALA A 90 18.19 9.25 -1.01
N GLU A 91 18.40 9.55 -2.30
CA GLU A 91 17.95 10.79 -2.92
C GLU A 91 16.43 10.91 -2.87
N PHE A 92 15.71 9.86 -3.31
CA PHE A 92 14.26 9.84 -3.21
C PHE A 92 13.79 9.98 -1.76
N GLN A 93 14.39 9.23 -0.83
CA GLN A 93 14.04 9.29 0.59
C GLN A 93 14.23 10.69 1.19
N GLN A 94 15.28 11.42 0.81
CA GLN A 94 15.56 12.77 1.32
C GLN A 94 14.61 13.83 0.74
N ASN A 95 14.21 13.68 -0.52
CA ASN A 95 13.32 14.63 -1.18
C ASN A 95 11.85 14.53 -0.74
N MET A 96 11.50 13.51 0.05
CA MET A 96 10.15 13.32 0.61
C MET A 96 9.87 14.15 1.88
N GLU A 97 10.69 15.17 2.16
CA GLU A 97 10.49 16.01 3.33
C GLU A 97 9.15 16.78 3.23
N HIS A 98 8.15 16.34 3.99
CA HIS A 98 6.92 17.07 4.21
C HIS A 98 7.00 17.77 5.56
N LYS A 99 7.15 19.10 5.52
CA LYS A 99 7.05 19.96 6.71
C LYS A 99 5.57 20.27 6.95
N THR A 100 5.04 19.81 8.08
CA THR A 100 3.69 20.15 8.52
C THR A 100 3.80 21.11 9.70
N ILE A 101 3.13 22.26 9.63
CA ILE A 101 3.07 23.19 10.77
C ILE A 101 1.85 22.85 11.60
N PHE A 102 2.04 22.52 12.88
CA PHE A 102 0.98 22.33 13.84
C PHE A 102 1.30 23.09 15.13
N ILE A 103 0.37 23.91 15.62
CA ILE A 103 0.53 24.78 16.81
C ILE A 103 1.90 25.50 16.80
N ASN A 104 2.16 26.26 15.73
CA ASN A 104 3.41 27.01 15.53
C ASN A 104 4.72 26.19 15.62
N ARG A 105 4.65 24.86 15.52
CA ARG A 105 5.82 23.98 15.39
C ARG A 105 5.82 23.31 14.03
N ALA A 106 6.96 23.34 13.37
CA ALA A 106 7.20 22.55 12.18
C ALA A 106 7.54 21.11 12.59
N TYR A 107 6.78 20.16 12.09
CA TYR A 107 7.03 18.73 12.19
C TYR A 107 7.48 18.24 10.82
N SER A 108 8.67 17.65 10.74
CA SER A 108 9.17 17.10 9.49
C SER A 108 8.93 15.60 9.43
N SER A 109 8.38 15.10 8.32
CA SER A 109 8.39 13.66 8.05
C SER A 109 9.83 13.12 7.90
N ALA A 110 10.82 13.99 7.66
CA ALA A 110 12.24 13.64 7.60
C ALA A 110 12.87 13.36 8.98
N ASP A 111 12.14 13.53 10.09
CA ASP A 111 12.68 13.21 11.43
C ASP A 111 12.55 11.72 11.80
N ASN A 112 11.85 10.92 10.99
CA ASN A 112 11.67 9.48 11.25
C ASN A 112 12.26 8.60 10.11
N PRO A 113 13.49 8.05 10.30
CA PRO A 113 14.14 7.19 9.32
C PRO A 113 13.33 5.97 8.91
N LYS A 114 12.60 5.35 9.86
CA LYS A 114 11.74 4.19 9.59
C LYS A 114 10.63 4.55 8.61
N ARG A 115 9.99 5.72 8.76
CA ARG A 115 8.92 6.15 7.85
C ARG A 115 9.42 6.33 6.42
N ARG A 116 10.60 6.92 6.22
CA ARG A 116 11.20 7.08 4.89
C ARG A 116 11.51 5.73 4.25
N GLN A 117 12.15 4.84 5.01
CA GLN A 117 12.51 3.52 4.54
C GLN A 117 11.28 2.71 4.12
N VAL A 118 10.25 2.63 4.98
CA VAL A 118 9.04 1.86 4.66
C VAL A 118 8.30 2.48 3.48
N LEU A 119 8.18 3.81 3.40
CA LEU A 119 7.53 4.43 2.25
C LEU A 119 8.25 4.12 0.94
N SER A 120 9.59 4.23 0.93
CA SER A 120 10.42 3.88 -0.23
C SER A 120 10.20 2.41 -0.65
N GLN A 121 10.19 1.48 0.29
CA GLN A 121 9.92 0.06 0.04
C GLN A 121 8.52 -0.18 -0.55
N GLU A 122 7.48 0.41 0.05
CA GLU A 122 6.10 0.25 -0.39
C GLU A 122 5.83 0.98 -1.72
N ALA A 123 6.53 2.09 -2.01
CA ALA A 123 6.46 2.78 -3.29
C ALA A 123 7.07 1.92 -4.43
N VAL A 124 8.20 1.27 -4.18
CA VAL A 124 8.80 0.29 -5.11
C VAL A 124 7.83 -0.87 -5.35
N GLY A 125 7.20 -1.39 -4.29
CA GLY A 125 6.19 -2.44 -4.39
C GLY A 125 5.02 -2.03 -5.28
N ALA A 126 4.40 -0.88 -4.99
CA ALA A 126 3.26 -0.36 -5.75
C ALA A 126 3.62 -0.14 -7.22
N TYR A 127 4.82 0.40 -7.50
CA TYR A 127 5.34 0.54 -8.86
C TYR A 127 5.41 -0.81 -9.58
N TRP A 128 6.00 -1.83 -8.96
CA TRP A 128 6.10 -3.15 -9.58
C TRP A 128 4.75 -3.84 -9.76
N ASP A 129 3.80 -3.65 -8.86
CA ASP A 129 2.45 -4.17 -9.03
C ASP A 129 1.76 -3.54 -10.25
N GLY A 130 1.92 -2.23 -10.45
CA GLY A 130 1.43 -1.56 -11.65
C GLY A 130 2.10 -2.05 -12.93
N TYR A 131 3.43 -2.21 -12.89
CA TYR A 131 4.24 -2.67 -14.02
C TYR A 131 4.00 -4.13 -14.38
N GLU A 132 3.77 -5.01 -13.39
CA GLU A 132 3.52 -6.44 -13.61
C GLU A 132 2.03 -6.77 -13.76
N GLY A 133 1.14 -5.83 -13.40
CA GLY A 133 -0.30 -5.98 -13.54
C GLY A 133 -0.97 -6.78 -12.45
N ARG A 134 -0.45 -6.68 -11.22
CA ARG A 134 -1.05 -7.25 -10.02
C ARG A 134 -2.16 -6.36 -9.46
#